data_AF-A0A258CQR2-F1
#
_entry.id   AF-A0A258CQR2-F1
#
_cell.length_a   1.000
_cell.length_b   1.000
_cell.length_c   1.000
_cell.angle_alpha   90.00
_cell.angle_beta   90.00
_cell.angle_gamma   90.00
#
_symmetry.space_group_name_H-M   'P 1'
#
loop_
_entity.id
_entity.type
_entity.pdbx_description
1 polymer ?
#
loop_
_entity_poly.entity_id
_entity_poly.type
_entity_poly.pdbx_seq_one_letter_code
_entity_poly.pdbx_strand_id
1 'polypeptide(L)'
;SPWNKPLFESGFEKRRLRILNSLGLGMAKARARIEVRGKAGRDVSVLVGDTRVPLRLDHPLAEPDRQGQWQVRQGPADTLRLMIGPSTGRADGYQVFWEDVADDPLEERLSAVALEILVAGEAEFRAEAARAHARQLQYRAQLAQTMERRRVEPRKQPDPPIAFPQQGRQHLLTQAAEWRAAQDVRGFVAAALARSDATQSLMAWAT
;
A
#
# COMPACT_ATOMS: atom_id res chain seq x y z
N SER A 1 19.11 -20.22 14.62
CA SER A 1 18.12 -19.11 14.60
C SER A 1 16.79 -19.65 14.10
N PRO A 2 15.64 -19.45 14.77
CA PRO A 2 14.33 -20.05 14.42
C PRO A 2 13.70 -19.51 13.13
N TRP A 3 14.49 -18.88 12.26
CA TRP A 3 14.07 -18.06 11.13
C TRP A 3 13.97 -18.80 9.79
N ASN A 4 14.15 -20.12 9.78
CA ASN A 4 14.09 -20.90 8.55
C ASN A 4 13.45 -22.28 8.80
N LYS A 5 12.34 -22.32 9.52
CA LYS A 5 11.53 -23.54 9.59
C LYS A 5 10.83 -23.73 8.24
N PRO A 6 11.03 -24.85 7.55
CA PRO A 6 10.35 -25.12 6.28
C PRO A 6 8.83 -25.14 6.47
N LEU A 7 8.13 -24.44 5.56
CA LEU A 7 6.67 -24.23 5.65
C LEU A 7 5.86 -25.50 5.37
N PHE A 8 6.43 -26.44 4.61
CA PHE A 8 5.71 -27.58 4.03
C PHE A 8 6.25 -28.94 4.49
N GLU A 9 6.49 -29.10 5.79
CA GLU A 9 6.98 -30.38 6.34
C GLU A 9 5.88 -31.34 6.78
N SER A 10 4.82 -30.81 7.39
CA SER A 10 3.73 -31.64 7.93
C SER A 10 2.94 -32.31 6.81
N GLY A 11 2.23 -33.40 7.11
CA GLY A 11 1.40 -34.10 6.12
C GLY A 11 0.33 -33.18 5.54
N PHE A 12 -0.26 -32.35 6.39
CA PHE A 12 -1.20 -31.31 6.01
C PHE A 12 -0.59 -30.31 5.00
N GLU A 13 0.56 -29.74 5.33
CA GLU A 13 1.17 -28.70 4.51
C GLU A 13 1.70 -29.26 3.19
N LYS A 14 2.22 -30.50 3.18
CA LYS A 14 2.61 -31.19 1.94
C LYS A 14 1.41 -31.40 1.01
N ARG A 15 0.25 -31.76 1.56
CA ARG A 15 -0.98 -31.89 0.78
C ARG A 15 -1.43 -30.54 0.21
N ARG A 16 -1.45 -29.51 1.06
CA ARG A 16 -1.76 -28.14 0.65
C ARG A 16 -0.83 -27.65 -0.46
N LEU A 17 0.48 -27.90 -0.36
CA LEU A 17 1.45 -27.54 -1.39
C LEU A 17 1.19 -28.26 -2.72
N ARG A 18 0.86 -29.57 -2.68
CA ARG A 18 0.53 -30.33 -3.89
C ARG A 18 -0.67 -29.71 -4.62
N ILE A 19 -1.74 -29.37 -3.89
CA ILE A 19 -2.91 -28.70 -4.47
C ILE A 19 -2.53 -27.35 -5.07
N LEU A 20 -1.80 -26.50 -4.34
CA LEU A 20 -1.35 -25.20 -4.85
C LEU A 20 -0.46 -25.33 -6.10
N ASN A 21 0.42 -26.32 -6.14
CA ASN A 21 1.29 -26.56 -7.28
C ASN A 21 0.50 -27.02 -8.50
N SER A 22 -0.42 -27.97 -8.33
CA SER A 22 -1.30 -28.44 -9.39
C SER A 22 -2.19 -27.32 -9.94
N LEU A 23 -2.77 -26.49 -9.06
CA LEU A 23 -3.50 -25.30 -9.48
C LEU A 23 -2.60 -24.32 -10.22
N GLY A 24 -1.39 -24.06 -9.75
CA GLY A 24 -0.42 -23.19 -10.42
C GLY A 24 -0.10 -23.65 -11.84
N LEU A 25 0.13 -24.95 -12.04
CA LEU A 25 0.35 -25.54 -13.36
C LEU A 25 -0.91 -25.43 -14.25
N GLY A 26 -2.10 -25.66 -13.70
CA GLY A 26 -3.37 -25.50 -14.40
C GLY A 26 -3.62 -24.05 -14.84
N MET A 27 -3.38 -23.10 -13.94
CA MET A 27 -3.51 -21.66 -14.21
C MET A 27 -2.53 -21.20 -15.28
N ALA A 28 -1.28 -21.67 -15.24
CA ALA A 28 -0.28 -21.33 -16.24
C ALA A 28 -0.71 -21.72 -17.67
N LYS A 29 -1.37 -22.87 -17.83
CA LYS A 29 -1.94 -23.29 -19.14
C LYS A 29 -3.03 -22.33 -19.63
N ALA A 30 -3.78 -21.73 -18.71
CA ALA A 30 -4.80 -20.72 -18.99
C ALA A 30 -4.25 -19.28 -19.04
N ARG A 31 -2.92 -19.09 -19.04
CA ARG A 31 -2.25 -17.77 -18.97
C ARG A 31 -2.61 -16.95 -17.72
N ALA A 32 -3.07 -17.62 -16.66
CA ALA A 32 -3.21 -17.06 -15.33
C ALA A 32 -1.97 -17.41 -14.49
N ARG A 33 -1.71 -16.66 -13.42
CA ARG A 33 -0.60 -16.95 -12.49
C ARG A 33 -1.08 -17.03 -11.06
N ILE A 34 -0.60 -18.03 -10.32
CA ILE A 34 -0.79 -18.11 -8.87
C ILE A 34 0.36 -17.38 -8.17
N GLU A 35 0.01 -16.61 -7.14
CA GLU A 35 0.95 -15.95 -6.25
C GLU A 35 0.71 -16.44 -4.82
N VAL A 36 1.77 -16.90 -4.17
CA VAL A 36 1.77 -17.29 -2.76
C VAL A 36 2.75 -16.38 -2.02
N ARG A 37 2.27 -15.72 -0.97
CA ARG A 37 3.00 -14.75 -0.17
C ARG A 37 2.78 -15.00 1.32
N GLY A 38 3.48 -14.22 2.14
CA GLY A 38 3.37 -14.22 3.59
C GLY A 38 4.19 -15.32 4.27
N LYS A 39 4.50 -15.10 5.55
CA LYS A 39 5.41 -15.96 6.31
C LYS A 39 4.91 -17.40 6.49
N ALA A 40 3.59 -17.61 6.48
CA ALA A 40 2.98 -18.93 6.55
C ALA A 40 2.49 -19.45 5.19
N GLY A 41 2.71 -18.72 4.11
CA GLY A 41 2.26 -19.08 2.76
C GLY A 41 0.74 -19.13 2.59
N ARG A 42 -0.04 -18.37 3.39
CA ARG A 42 -1.52 -18.31 3.36
C ARG A 42 -2.09 -17.16 2.54
N ASP A 43 -1.28 -16.15 2.20
CA ASP A 43 -1.69 -15.11 1.26
C ASP A 43 -1.56 -15.69 -0.15
N VAL A 44 -2.65 -16.31 -0.61
CA VAL A 44 -2.72 -16.95 -1.93
C VAL A 44 -3.67 -16.14 -2.80
N SER A 45 -3.28 -15.91 -4.04
CA SER A 45 -4.15 -15.28 -5.04
C SER A 45 -3.84 -15.79 -6.42
N VAL A 46 -4.79 -15.69 -7.32
CA VAL A 46 -4.60 -15.93 -8.75
C VAL A 46 -4.83 -14.64 -9.50
N LEU A 47 -3.92 -14.30 -10.39
CA LEU A 47 -4.08 -13.21 -11.33
C LEU A 47 -4.65 -13.76 -12.64
N VAL A 48 -5.86 -13.32 -13.00
CA VAL A 48 -6.58 -13.64 -14.23
C VAL A 48 -6.69 -12.35 -15.04
N GLY A 49 -5.90 -12.24 -16.12
CA GLY A 49 -5.71 -10.95 -16.79
C GLY A 49 -5.13 -9.92 -15.82
N ASP A 50 -5.85 -8.82 -15.60
CA ASP A 50 -5.49 -7.77 -14.64
C ASP A 50 -6.22 -7.92 -13.28
N THR A 51 -7.02 -8.98 -13.12
CA THR A 51 -7.87 -9.17 -11.95
C THR A 51 -7.22 -10.12 -10.95
N ARG A 52 -6.99 -9.63 -9.73
CA ARG A 52 -6.47 -10.44 -8.62
C ARG A 52 -7.63 -11.09 -7.86
N VAL A 53 -7.72 -12.41 -7.94
CA VAL A 53 -8.68 -13.24 -7.21
C VAL A 53 -8.02 -13.79 -5.95
N PRO A 54 -8.39 -13.33 -4.74
CA PRO A 54 -7.84 -13.90 -3.52
C PRO A 54 -8.36 -15.33 -3.31
N LEU A 55 -7.49 -16.22 -2.86
CA LEU A 55 -7.81 -17.61 -2.53
C LEU A 55 -7.47 -17.89 -1.06
N ARG A 56 -8.29 -18.70 -0.40
CA ARG A 56 -7.93 -19.30 0.90
C ARG A 56 -8.01 -20.81 0.78
N LEU A 57 -6.87 -21.48 0.92
CA LEU A 57 -6.78 -22.93 1.01
C LEU A 57 -6.21 -23.29 2.38
N ASP A 58 -7.06 -23.74 3.30
CA ASP A 58 -6.66 -24.16 4.64
C ASP A 58 -7.73 -25.10 5.23
N HIS A 59 -7.54 -25.55 6.48
CA HIS A 59 -8.53 -26.36 7.19
C HIS A 59 -9.79 -25.51 7.46
N PRO A 60 -11.01 -26.07 7.41
CA PRO A 60 -12.27 -25.33 7.66
C PRO A 60 -12.30 -24.54 8.98
N LEU A 61 -11.69 -25.12 10.02
CA LEU A 61 -11.56 -24.52 11.36
C LEU A 61 -10.28 -23.70 11.55
N ALA A 62 -9.52 -23.43 10.49
CA ALA A 62 -8.30 -22.62 10.61
C ALA A 62 -8.67 -21.14 10.77
N GLU A 63 -8.22 -20.56 11.87
CA GLU A 63 -8.36 -19.14 12.16
C GLU A 63 -6.98 -18.51 12.41
N PRO A 64 -6.80 -17.23 12.06
CA PRO A 64 -5.60 -16.50 12.45
C PRO A 64 -5.54 -16.37 13.98
N ASP A 65 -4.34 -16.19 14.52
CA ASP A 65 -4.19 -15.89 15.94
C ASP A 65 -4.74 -14.50 16.31
N ARG A 66 -4.68 -14.16 17.61
CA ARG A 66 -5.15 -12.85 18.12
C ARG A 66 -4.46 -11.64 17.48
N GLN A 67 -3.29 -11.83 16.86
CA GLN A 67 -2.55 -10.79 16.14
C GLN A 67 -2.82 -10.82 14.63
N GLY A 68 -3.80 -11.61 14.19
CA GLY A 68 -4.15 -11.77 12.79
C GLY A 68 -3.13 -12.59 11.99
N GLN A 69 -2.19 -13.28 12.65
CA GLN A 69 -1.15 -14.04 11.97
C GLN A 69 -1.59 -15.49 11.74
N TRP A 70 -1.34 -15.96 10.53
CA TRP A 70 -1.54 -17.37 10.18
C TRP A 70 -0.33 -18.19 10.58
N GLN A 71 -0.57 -19.39 11.10
CA GLN A 71 0.46 -20.31 11.54
C GLN A 71 0.50 -21.55 10.63
N VAL A 72 1.67 -22.18 10.55
CA VAL A 72 1.84 -23.46 9.84
C VAL A 72 1.17 -24.57 10.66
N ARG A 73 0.30 -25.36 10.03
CA ARG A 73 -0.44 -26.43 10.70
C ARG A 73 0.43 -27.68 10.80
N GLN A 74 0.55 -28.20 12.02
CA GLN A 74 1.27 -29.44 12.30
C GLN A 74 0.33 -30.63 12.21
N GLY A 75 0.89 -31.83 12.03
CA GLY A 75 0.14 -33.08 12.02
C GLY A 75 -0.02 -33.75 10.65
N PRO A 76 -0.84 -34.81 10.57
CA PRO A 76 -1.07 -35.57 9.35
C PRO A 76 -1.87 -34.78 8.32
N ALA A 77 -2.02 -35.35 7.11
CA ALA A 77 -2.97 -34.81 6.14
C ALA A 77 -4.39 -34.85 6.72
N ASP A 78 -5.15 -33.78 6.50
CA ASP A 78 -6.47 -33.54 7.08
C ASP A 78 -7.33 -32.76 6.06
N THR A 79 -8.60 -32.53 6.39
CA THR A 79 -9.60 -31.83 5.59
C THR A 79 -9.11 -30.46 5.14
N LEU A 80 -9.27 -30.17 3.85
CA LEU A 80 -8.97 -28.88 3.23
C LEU A 80 -10.24 -28.26 2.64
N ARG A 81 -10.32 -26.94 2.76
CA ARG A 81 -11.32 -26.10 2.09
C ARG A 81 -10.61 -25.02 1.29
N LEU A 82 -10.97 -24.92 0.02
CA LEU A 82 -10.62 -23.82 -0.86
C LEU A 82 -11.78 -22.82 -0.92
N MET A 83 -11.50 -21.54 -0.71
CA MET A 83 -12.44 -20.44 -0.90
C MET A 83 -11.90 -19.47 -1.95
N ILE A 84 -12.75 -19.09 -2.91
CA ILE A 84 -12.51 -18.15 -3.99
C ILE A 84 -13.15 -16.81 -3.64
N GLY A 85 -12.38 -15.74 -3.67
CA GLY A 85 -12.88 -14.39 -3.38
C GLY A 85 -13.44 -14.24 -1.96
N PRO A 86 -12.66 -14.49 -0.88
CA PRO A 86 -13.08 -14.21 0.50
C PRO A 86 -13.11 -12.69 0.78
N SER A 87 -13.82 -11.92 -0.05
CA SER A 87 -13.96 -10.47 0.02
C SER A 87 -15.43 -10.06 0.07
N THR A 88 -15.69 -8.96 0.77
CA THR A 88 -17.00 -8.32 0.77
C THR A 88 -17.28 -7.68 -0.59
N GLY A 89 -18.52 -7.77 -1.08
CA GLY A 89 -18.91 -7.17 -2.36
C GLY A 89 -18.36 -7.89 -3.59
N ARG A 90 -18.07 -9.20 -3.47
CA ARG A 90 -17.70 -10.05 -4.60
C ARG A 90 -18.79 -10.13 -5.66
N ALA A 91 -18.40 -10.46 -6.88
CA ALA A 91 -19.33 -10.74 -7.97
C ALA A 91 -20.09 -12.06 -7.74
N ASP A 92 -21.28 -12.15 -8.31
CA ASP A 92 -22.06 -13.39 -8.34
C ASP A 92 -21.69 -14.25 -9.56
N GLY A 93 -22.16 -15.50 -9.59
CA GLY A 93 -22.08 -16.37 -10.77
C GLY A 93 -20.90 -17.33 -10.81
N TYR A 94 -20.22 -17.56 -9.69
CA TYR A 94 -19.19 -18.59 -9.55
C TYR A 94 -19.28 -19.32 -8.21
N GLN A 95 -18.80 -20.56 -8.16
CA GLN A 95 -18.77 -21.33 -6.93
C GLN A 95 -17.65 -20.84 -6.01
N VAL A 96 -18.04 -20.45 -4.81
CA VAL A 96 -17.16 -19.77 -3.85
C VAL A 96 -16.31 -20.74 -3.05
N PHE A 97 -16.83 -21.92 -2.73
CA PHE A 97 -16.18 -22.82 -1.80
C PHE A 97 -16.14 -24.24 -2.36
N TRP A 98 -15.02 -24.90 -2.09
CA TRP A 98 -14.77 -26.29 -2.41
C TRP A 98 -14.15 -26.92 -1.17
N GLU A 99 -14.71 -28.04 -0.71
CA GLU A 99 -14.24 -28.74 0.49
C GLU A 99 -14.16 -30.22 0.18
N ASP A 100 -13.21 -30.91 0.84
CA ASP A 100 -13.13 -32.36 0.74
C ASP A 100 -14.45 -33.03 1.08
N VAL A 101 -14.77 -34.07 0.31
CA VAL A 101 -15.89 -34.98 0.56
C VAL A 101 -15.29 -36.38 0.69
N ALA A 102 -15.89 -37.25 1.51
CA ALA A 102 -15.32 -38.54 1.90
C ALA A 102 -14.82 -39.40 0.72
N ASP A 103 -15.53 -39.39 -0.41
CA ASP A 103 -15.22 -40.16 -1.61
C ASP A 103 -14.76 -39.30 -2.81
N ASP A 104 -14.57 -38.00 -2.60
CA ASP A 104 -14.25 -37.04 -3.66
C ASP A 104 -13.35 -35.92 -3.11
N PRO A 105 -12.04 -36.18 -2.94
CA PRO A 105 -11.11 -35.21 -2.39
C PRO A 105 -10.88 -34.05 -3.36
N LEU A 106 -10.42 -32.91 -2.86
CA LEU A 106 -10.18 -31.73 -3.70
C LEU A 106 -9.23 -32.00 -4.88
N GLU A 107 -8.29 -32.93 -4.73
CA GLU A 107 -7.35 -33.35 -5.77
C GLU A 107 -8.03 -33.84 -7.06
N GLU A 108 -9.17 -34.52 -6.96
CA GLU A 108 -9.92 -35.05 -8.11
C GLU A 108 -10.73 -33.95 -8.82
N ARG A 109 -11.03 -32.85 -8.11
CA ARG A 109 -11.84 -31.73 -8.63
C ARG A 109 -11.02 -30.52 -9.06
N LEU A 110 -9.68 -30.62 -9.10
CA LEU A 110 -8.82 -29.48 -9.39
C LEU A 110 -9.09 -28.80 -10.73
N SER A 111 -9.52 -29.55 -11.76
CA SER A 111 -9.90 -28.96 -13.04
C SER A 111 -11.16 -28.10 -12.95
N ALA A 112 -12.17 -28.55 -12.19
CA ALA A 112 -13.39 -27.78 -11.95
C ALA A 112 -13.09 -26.54 -11.09
N VAL A 113 -12.29 -26.72 -10.03
CA VAL A 113 -11.81 -25.61 -9.18
C VAL A 113 -11.05 -24.57 -10.02
N ALA A 114 -10.14 -25.02 -10.90
CA ALA A 114 -9.40 -24.15 -11.79
C ALA A 114 -10.32 -23.35 -12.72
N LEU A 115 -11.34 -23.99 -13.30
CA LEU A 115 -12.33 -23.31 -14.13
C LEU A 115 -13.09 -22.24 -13.34
N GLU A 116 -13.56 -22.55 -12.14
CA GLU A 116 -14.27 -21.59 -11.29
C GLU A 116 -13.40 -20.40 -10.90
N ILE A 117 -12.10 -20.59 -10.65
CA ILE A 117 -11.18 -19.48 -10.37
C ILE A 117 -11.10 -18.53 -11.57
N LEU A 118 -11.07 -19.06 -12.80
CA LEU A 118 -11.06 -18.25 -14.02
C LEU A 118 -12.39 -17.51 -14.21
N VAL A 119 -13.51 -18.20 -13.99
CA VAL A 119 -14.85 -17.58 -14.05
C VAL A 119 -15.00 -16.49 -13.01
N ALA A 120 -14.50 -16.71 -11.79
CA ALA A 120 -14.45 -15.70 -10.74
C ALA A 120 -13.62 -14.48 -11.16
N GLY A 121 -12.47 -14.69 -11.80
CA GLY A 121 -11.63 -13.59 -12.31
C GLY A 121 -12.37 -12.71 -13.33
N GLU A 122 -13.08 -13.32 -14.28
CA GLU A 122 -13.88 -12.61 -15.27
C GLU A 122 -15.11 -11.93 -14.66
N ALA A 123 -15.79 -12.59 -13.72
CA ALA A 123 -16.94 -12.04 -13.01
C ALA A 123 -16.54 -10.80 -12.20
N GLU A 124 -15.44 -10.88 -11.45
CA GLU A 124 -14.88 -9.77 -10.68
C GLU A 124 -14.44 -8.62 -11.58
N PHE A 125 -13.80 -8.91 -12.72
CA PHE A 125 -13.44 -7.90 -13.70
C PHE A 125 -14.66 -7.10 -14.17
N ARG A 126 -15.73 -7.79 -14.57
CA ARG A 126 -16.97 -7.16 -15.04
C ARG A 126 -17.64 -6.36 -13.93
N ALA A 127 -17.68 -6.90 -12.71
CA ALA A 127 -18.25 -6.21 -11.57
C ALA A 127 -17.46 -4.94 -11.22
N GLU A 128 -16.13 -4.99 -11.25
CA GLU A 128 -15.29 -3.81 -11.00
C GLU A 128 -15.46 -2.76 -12.10
N ALA A 129 -15.53 -3.16 -13.37
CA ALA A 129 -15.78 -2.23 -14.47
C ALA A 129 -17.13 -1.51 -14.32
N ALA A 130 -18.19 -2.26 -13.97
CA ALA A 130 -19.51 -1.69 -13.69
C ALA A 130 -19.48 -0.73 -12.49
N ARG A 131 -18.84 -1.13 -11.39
CA ARG A 131 -18.67 -0.30 -10.19
C ARG A 131 -17.87 0.96 -10.50
N ALA A 132 -16.79 0.87 -11.28
CA ALA A 132 -15.98 2.01 -11.69
C ALA A 132 -16.78 3.00 -12.54
N HIS A 133 -17.55 2.51 -13.50
CA HIS A 133 -18.43 3.34 -14.32
C HIS A 133 -19.49 4.06 -13.46
N ALA A 134 -20.14 3.35 -12.54
CA ALA A 134 -21.12 3.95 -11.62
C ALA A 134 -20.49 5.05 -10.75
N ARG A 135 -19.28 4.81 -10.20
CA ARG A 135 -18.53 5.81 -9.43
C ARG A 135 -18.19 7.04 -10.29
N GLN A 136 -17.80 6.87 -11.55
CA GLN A 136 -17.52 7.99 -12.46
C GLN A 136 -18.76 8.85 -12.74
N LEU A 137 -19.92 8.23 -12.94
CA LEU A 137 -21.18 8.95 -13.13
C LEU A 137 -21.55 9.76 -11.88
N GLN A 138 -21.47 9.14 -10.70
CA GLN A 138 -21.73 9.81 -9.43
C GLN A 138 -20.77 10.98 -9.20
N TYR A 139 -19.48 10.78 -9.48
CA TYR A 139 -18.47 11.83 -9.35
C TYR A 139 -18.74 13.01 -10.29
N ARG A 140 -19.10 12.75 -11.55
CA ARG A 140 -19.50 13.79 -12.51
C ARG A 140 -20.72 14.58 -12.05
N ALA A 141 -21.74 13.89 -11.52
CA ALA A 141 -22.94 14.54 -10.97
C ALA A 141 -22.61 15.41 -9.75
N GLN A 142 -21.76 14.93 -8.85
CA GLN A 142 -21.30 15.69 -7.68
C GLN A 142 -20.50 16.94 -8.08
N LEU A 143 -19.62 16.82 -9.08
CA LEU A 143 -18.88 17.96 -9.61
C LEU A 143 -19.82 19.00 -10.22
N ALA A 144 -20.81 18.58 -11.02
CA ALA A 144 -21.78 19.49 -11.61
C ALA A 144 -22.58 20.25 -10.52
N GLN A 145 -23.05 19.54 -9.49
CA GLN A 145 -23.72 20.17 -8.34
C GLN A 145 -22.80 21.12 -7.57
N THR A 146 -21.53 20.75 -7.37
CA THR A 146 -20.56 21.59 -6.67
C THR A 146 -20.25 22.86 -7.46
N MET A 147 -20.14 22.77 -8.80
CA MET A 147 -19.94 23.92 -9.68
C MET A 147 -21.14 24.85 -9.66
N GLU A 148 -22.36 24.30 -9.67
CA GLU A 148 -23.58 25.11 -9.59
C GLU A 148 -23.71 25.80 -8.23
N ARG A 149 -23.43 25.08 -7.12
CA ARG A 149 -23.37 25.68 -5.78
C ARG A 149 -22.36 26.83 -5.72
N ARG A 150 -21.17 26.67 -6.31
CA ARG A 150 -20.16 27.75 -6.36
C ARG A 150 -20.54 28.94 -7.23
N ARG A 151 -21.41 28.76 -8.22
CA ARG A 151 -21.93 29.86 -9.05
C ARG A 151 -22.99 30.68 -8.31
N VAL A 152 -23.87 29.99 -7.59
CA VAL A 152 -25.00 30.61 -6.87
C VAL A 152 -24.59 31.11 -5.49
N GLU A 153 -23.59 30.49 -4.86
CA GLU A 153 -22.99 31.03 -3.64
C GLU A 153 -22.39 32.41 -3.95
N PRO A 154 -22.85 33.48 -3.27
CA PRO A 154 -22.16 34.76 -3.37
C PRO A 154 -20.71 34.50 -2.97
N ARG A 155 -19.74 34.96 -3.78
CA ARG A 155 -18.32 34.89 -3.46
C ARG A 155 -18.18 35.32 -2.00
N LYS A 156 -17.94 34.38 -1.10
CA LYS A 156 -17.50 34.71 0.25
C LYS A 156 -16.31 35.63 0.03
N GLN A 157 -16.37 36.83 0.61
CA GLN A 157 -15.24 37.75 0.53
C GLN A 157 -13.99 36.93 0.86
N PRO A 158 -12.90 37.07 0.08
CA PRO A 158 -11.67 36.39 0.41
C PRO A 158 -11.39 36.65 1.88
N ASP A 159 -11.03 35.61 2.63
CA ASP A 159 -10.63 35.76 4.02
C ASP A 159 -9.66 36.95 4.08
N PRO A 160 -9.82 37.89 5.04
CA PRO A 160 -8.88 38.99 5.17
C PRO A 160 -7.48 38.37 5.18
N PRO A 161 -6.53 38.91 4.39
CA PRO A 161 -5.19 38.33 4.31
C PRO A 161 -4.72 38.11 5.73
N ILE A 162 -4.32 36.87 6.05
CA ILE A 162 -3.86 36.47 7.39
C ILE A 162 -2.97 37.60 7.88
N ALA A 163 -3.48 38.36 8.86
CA ALA A 163 -2.79 39.53 9.33
C ALA A 163 -1.50 39.03 9.97
N PHE A 164 -0.39 39.08 9.22
CA PHE A 164 0.92 38.89 9.81
C PHE A 164 0.99 39.89 10.96
N PRO A 165 1.14 39.44 12.21
CA PRO A 165 1.10 40.35 13.35
C PRO A 165 2.15 41.43 13.11
N GLN A 166 1.72 42.69 13.07
CA GLN A 166 2.61 43.82 12.73
C GLN A 166 3.85 43.84 13.65
N GLN A 167 3.68 43.35 14.88
CA GLN A 167 4.75 43.12 15.85
C GLN A 167 5.83 42.15 15.34
N GLY A 168 5.46 41.04 14.70
CA GLY A 168 6.41 40.09 14.10
C GLY A 168 7.17 40.70 12.94
N ARG A 169 6.49 41.48 12.09
CA ARG A 169 7.13 42.21 10.99
C ARG A 169 8.12 43.26 11.50
N GLN A 170 7.72 44.05 12.50
CA GLN A 170 8.59 45.07 13.08
C GLN A 170 9.81 44.44 13.75
N HIS A 171 9.62 43.35 14.49
CA HIS A 171 10.71 42.63 15.13
C HIS A 171 11.74 42.10 14.13
N LEU A 172 11.28 41.50 13.02
CA LEU A 172 12.17 41.04 11.94
C LEU A 172 12.93 42.19 11.26
N LEU A 173 12.29 43.35 11.08
CA LEU A 173 12.96 44.54 10.54
C LEU A 173 14.03 45.08 11.48
N THR A 174 13.77 45.10 12.79
CA THR A 174 14.74 45.48 13.81
C THR A 174 15.94 44.52 13.81
N GLN A 175 15.70 43.21 13.83
CA GLN A 175 16.76 42.20 13.76
C GLN A 175 17.62 42.35 12.50
N ALA A 176 17.00 42.62 11.34
CA ALA A 176 17.72 42.84 10.09
C ALA A 176 18.57 44.13 10.10
N ALA A 177 18.15 45.16 10.84
CA ALA A 177 18.91 46.39 11.01
C ALA A 177 20.09 46.19 11.98
N GLU A 178 19.86 45.52 13.11
CA GLU A 178 20.90 45.15 14.08
C GLU A 178 21.99 44.28 13.45
N TRP A 179 21.59 43.32 12.61
CA TRP A 179 22.54 42.46 11.90
C TRP A 179 23.43 43.25 10.94
N ARG A 180 22.87 44.22 10.20
CA ARG A 180 23.64 45.11 9.31
C ARG A 180 24.61 45.98 10.10
N ALA A 181 24.15 46.62 11.17
CA ALA A 181 25.02 47.42 12.04
C ALA A 181 26.18 46.60 12.62
N ALA A 182 25.92 45.36 13.02
CA ALA A 182 26.98 44.46 13.50
C ALA A 182 27.98 44.08 12.40
N GLN A 183 27.54 43.92 11.15
CA GLN A 183 28.45 43.72 10.02
C GLN A 183 29.31 44.94 9.75
N ASP A 184 28.74 46.14 9.81
CA ASP A 184 29.47 47.39 9.61
C ASP A 184 30.54 47.59 10.69
N VAL A 185 30.21 47.34 11.96
CA VAL A 185 31.19 47.40 13.06
C VAL A 185 32.32 46.40 12.85
N ARG A 186 32.01 45.15 12.49
CA ARG A 186 33.03 44.13 12.21
C ARG A 186 33.91 44.53 11.02
N GLY A 187 33.32 45.06 9.95
CA GLY A 187 34.05 45.56 8.80
C GLY A 187 34.98 46.72 9.14
N PHE A 188 34.50 47.67 9.95
CA PHE A 188 35.31 48.78 10.42
C PHE A 188 36.49 48.32 11.29
N VAL A 189 36.25 47.43 12.26
CA VAL A 189 37.31 46.87 13.11
C VAL A 189 38.35 46.11 12.29
N ALA A 190 37.91 45.29 11.33
CA ALA A 190 38.82 44.57 10.43
C ALA A 190 39.69 45.55 9.61
N ALA A 191 39.11 46.63 9.09
CA ALA A 191 39.85 47.65 8.35
C ALA A 191 40.83 48.44 9.25
N ALA A 192 40.46 48.68 10.51
CA ALA A 192 41.33 49.34 11.50
C ALA A 192 42.52 48.45 11.87
N LEU A 193 42.29 47.16 12.11
CA LEU A 193 43.34 46.18 12.41
C LEU A 193 44.28 45.97 11.22
N ALA A 194 43.75 45.82 10.00
CA ALA A 194 44.59 45.71 8.80
C ALA A 194 45.48 46.94 8.59
N ARG A 195 44.99 48.13 8.97
CA ARG A 195 45.78 49.37 8.91
C ARG A 195 46.82 49.43 10.00
N SER A 196 46.52 49.00 11.23
CA SER A 196 47.52 48.94 12.30
C SER A 196 48.61 47.91 11.98
N ASP A 197 48.25 46.75 11.44
CA ASP A 197 49.20 45.70 11.04
C ASP A 197 50.08 46.16 9.87
N ALA A 198 49.51 46.84 8.87
CA ALA A 198 50.30 47.47 7.80
C ALA A 198 51.25 48.56 8.35
N THR A 199 50.80 49.35 9.33
CA THR A 199 51.63 50.38 9.98
C THR A 199 52.75 49.76 10.80
N GLN A 200 52.48 48.70 11.56
CA GLN A 200 53.47 47.93 12.31
C GLN A 200 54.46 47.23 11.39
N SER A 201 54.00 46.65 10.27
CA SER A 201 54.87 46.05 9.25
C SER A 201 55.79 47.08 8.60
N LEU A 202 55.31 48.30 8.31
CA LEU A 202 56.14 49.40 7.80
C LEU A 202 57.20 49.85 8.81
N MET A 203 56.85 49.91 10.10
CA MET A 203 57.82 50.23 11.17
C MET A 203 58.84 49.11 11.38
N ALA A 204 58.45 47.84 11.24
CA ALA A 204 59.37 46.70 11.35
C ALA A 204 60.38 46.60 10.19
N TRP A 205 60.09 47.21 9.03
CA TRP A 205 61.01 47.30 7.90
C TRP A 205 61.95 48.53 7.98
N ALA A 206 61.67 49.46 8.90
CA ALA A 206 62.43 50.70 9.09
C ALA A 206 63.52 50.59 10.18
N THR A 207 63.81 49.38 10.67
CA THR A 207 64.87 49.00 11.61
C THR A 207 65.75 47.94 11.01
#